data_AF-A0A2N5A9L0-F1
#
_entry.id   AF-A0A2N5A9L0-F1
#
_cell.length_a   1.000
_cell.length_b   1.000
_cell.length_c   1.000
_cell.angle_alpha   90.00
_cell.angle_beta   90.00
_cell.angle_gamma   90.00
#
_symmetry.space_group_name_H-M   'P 1'
#
loop_
_entity.id
_entity.type
_entity.pdbx_description
1 polymer ?
#
loop_
_entity_poly.entity_id
_entity_poly.type
_entity_poly.pdbx_seq_one_letter_code
_entity_poly.pdbx_strand_id
1 'polypeptide(L)'
;YHTLENIGIILLGLGAFVTGVATRNSTLMVLGFIGGMYHLINHSLFKTTLFLGAGAVWFRTGHRDIEKLGGIGKKMPLISLAMLVGLMAMAALPPLNGFAGEWVIYQSFFKMSTGDLFIGRLLGPLLAVGLAITGALAVMCMAKVYGVTFLGAPRTKEAENATCAPWLMTLSVILAAVFCLVGGIAAPWLLPLVSGAFPVQAQVSSVVSQPMIALLLIACPLLPFLLMIFFKGDRLAARSRGAAWVCGYDHEQSMVVTAHGFAMPVKEAFAPLLKLRHWLNPVRLVPGWQSASAPALLRGIALVELAVLVVIVISRGA
;
A
#
# COMPACT_ATOMS: atom_id res chain seq x y z
N TYR A 1 0.38 8.79 -6.85
CA TYR A 1 0.89 9.17 -5.52
C TYR A 1 1.31 7.98 -4.68
N HIS A 2 0.51 6.90 -4.56
CA HIS A 2 0.92 5.69 -3.82
C HIS A 2 2.28 5.09 -4.21
N THR A 3 2.67 5.18 -5.49
CA THR A 3 4.01 4.74 -5.92
C THR A 3 5.10 5.61 -5.31
N LEU A 4 4.92 6.94 -5.28
CA LEU A 4 5.91 7.88 -4.73
C LEU A 4 6.08 7.69 -3.23
N GLU A 5 4.96 7.52 -2.54
CA GLU A 5 4.91 7.17 -1.11
C GLU A 5 5.73 5.91 -0.81
N ASN A 6 5.46 4.81 -1.52
CA ASN A 6 6.17 3.54 -1.32
C ASN A 6 7.65 3.60 -1.72
N ILE A 7 8.00 4.36 -2.76
CA ILE A 7 9.40 4.66 -3.08
C ILE A 7 10.07 5.40 -1.92
N GLY A 8 9.39 6.36 -1.30
CA GLY A 8 9.88 7.04 -0.10
C GLY A 8 10.18 6.07 1.05
N ILE A 9 9.29 5.10 1.28
CA ILE A 9 9.48 4.06 2.31
C ILE A 9 10.68 3.16 1.99
N ILE A 10 10.87 2.77 0.73
CA ILE A 10 12.05 2.01 0.29
C ILE A 10 13.34 2.81 0.57
N LEU A 11 13.34 4.10 0.21
CA LEU A 11 14.47 4.99 0.44
C LEU A 11 14.74 5.22 1.92
N LEU A 12 13.71 5.24 2.78
CA LEU A 12 13.86 5.27 4.23
C LEU A 12 14.61 4.02 4.75
N GLY A 13 14.27 2.83 4.27
CA GLY A 13 15.00 1.60 4.59
C GLY A 13 16.45 1.62 4.13
N LEU A 14 16.70 2.02 2.88
CA LEU A 14 18.06 2.18 2.33
C LEU A 14 18.86 3.28 3.05
N GLY A 15 18.20 4.35 3.49
CA GLY A 15 18.82 5.40 4.31
C GLY A 15 19.26 4.88 5.68
N ALA A 16 18.45 4.02 6.31
CA ALA A 16 18.85 3.32 7.53
C ALA A 16 20.06 2.41 7.28
N PHE A 17 20.11 1.71 6.13
CA PHE A 17 21.28 0.91 5.73
C PHE A 17 22.56 1.76 5.65
N VAL A 18 22.52 2.88 4.91
CA VAL A 18 23.67 3.79 4.76
C VAL A 18 24.10 4.37 6.11
N THR A 19 23.14 4.70 6.98
CA THR A 19 23.41 5.15 8.35
C THR A 19 24.11 4.04 9.15
N GLY A 20 23.70 2.79 8.98
CA GLY A 20 24.37 1.62 9.56
C GLY A 20 25.82 1.49 9.11
N VAL A 21 26.10 1.72 7.82
CA VAL A 21 27.47 1.71 7.28
C VAL A 21 28.30 2.83 7.90
N ALA A 22 27.77 4.06 7.95
CA ALA A 22 28.46 5.21 8.51
C ALA A 22 28.77 5.06 10.00
N THR A 23 27.87 4.39 10.74
CA THR A 23 28.00 4.16 12.19
C THR A 23 28.66 2.82 12.55
N ARG A 24 29.04 2.02 11.54
CA ARG A 24 29.55 0.64 11.69
C ARG A 24 28.64 -0.27 12.52
N ASN A 25 27.33 -0.06 12.43
CA ASN A 25 26.33 -0.85 13.15
C ASN A 25 25.75 -1.95 12.25
N SER A 26 26.22 -3.18 12.44
CA SER A 26 25.81 -4.34 11.63
C SER A 26 24.31 -4.61 11.65
N THR A 27 23.66 -4.44 12.79
CA THR A 27 22.21 -4.66 12.91
C THR A 27 21.43 -3.63 12.09
N LEU A 28 21.83 -2.37 12.14
CA LEU A 28 21.18 -1.31 11.37
C LEU A 28 21.40 -1.48 9.86
N MET A 29 22.59 -1.91 9.45
CA MET A 29 22.86 -2.28 8.06
C MET A 29 21.90 -3.37 7.58
N VAL A 30 21.86 -4.49 8.29
CA VAL A 30 21.05 -5.65 7.89
C VAL A 30 19.56 -5.31 7.88
N LEU A 31 19.03 -4.63 8.91
CA LEU A 31 17.62 -4.24 8.96
C LEU A 31 17.25 -3.24 7.86
N GLY A 32 18.08 -2.22 7.63
CA GLY A 32 17.82 -1.23 6.59
C GLY A 32 17.82 -1.84 5.19
N PHE A 33 18.79 -2.73 4.91
CA PHE A 33 18.90 -3.40 3.62
C PHE A 33 17.74 -4.35 3.38
N ILE A 34 17.47 -5.26 4.33
CA ILE A 34 16.36 -6.22 4.22
C ILE A 34 15.03 -5.47 4.13
N GLY A 35 14.80 -4.48 4.99
CA GLY A 35 13.56 -3.70 5.00
C GLY A 35 13.33 -2.99 3.66
N GLY A 36 14.34 -2.27 3.15
CA GLY A 36 14.25 -1.57 1.88
C GLY A 36 14.04 -2.51 0.68
N MET A 37 14.82 -3.59 0.59
CA MET A 37 14.74 -4.55 -0.52
C MET A 37 13.47 -5.39 -0.48
N TYR A 38 13.06 -5.83 0.70
CA TYR A 38 11.81 -6.59 0.84
C TYR A 38 10.60 -5.70 0.53
N HIS A 39 10.59 -4.45 0.99
CA HIS A 39 9.52 -3.50 0.64
C HIS A 39 9.50 -3.17 -0.85
N LEU A 40 10.65 -3.13 -1.53
CA LEU A 40 10.73 -2.97 -2.99
C LEU A 40 10.00 -4.11 -3.70
N ILE A 41 10.28 -5.36 -3.34
CA ILE A 41 9.61 -6.55 -3.92
C ILE A 41 8.11 -6.50 -3.62
N ASN A 42 7.74 -6.19 -2.37
CA ASN A 42 6.36 -6.11 -1.96
C ASN A 42 5.59 -5.04 -2.74
N HIS A 43 6.19 -3.86 -2.89
CA HIS A 43 5.65 -2.78 -3.70
C HIS A 43 5.41 -3.22 -5.14
N SER A 44 6.35 -3.91 -5.77
CA SER A 44 6.11 -4.46 -7.11
C SER A 44 4.90 -5.39 -7.15
N LEU A 45 4.73 -6.28 -6.17
CA LEU A 45 3.61 -7.23 -6.10
C LEU A 45 2.26 -6.51 -5.93
N PHE A 46 2.06 -5.75 -4.84
CA PHE A 46 0.75 -5.13 -4.60
C PHE A 46 0.44 -4.05 -5.63
N LYS A 47 1.45 -3.36 -6.17
CA LYS A 47 1.23 -2.37 -7.24
C LYS A 47 0.78 -3.03 -8.53
N THR A 48 1.32 -4.21 -8.85
CA THR A 48 0.88 -5.04 -9.98
C THR A 48 -0.58 -5.45 -9.79
N THR A 49 -0.95 -5.96 -8.62
CA THR A 49 -2.36 -6.29 -8.28
C THR A 49 -3.29 -5.09 -8.51
N LEU A 50 -2.91 -3.91 -8.02
CA LEU A 50 -3.73 -2.70 -8.13
C LEU A 50 -3.88 -2.20 -9.59
N PHE A 51 -2.81 -2.25 -10.39
CA PHE A 51 -2.88 -1.84 -11.79
C PHE A 51 -3.66 -2.83 -12.66
N LEU A 52 -3.44 -4.14 -12.47
CA LEU A 52 -4.18 -5.16 -13.19
C LEU A 52 -5.68 -5.10 -12.84
N GLY A 53 -6.01 -4.93 -11.55
CA GLY A 53 -7.41 -4.85 -11.12
C GLY A 53 -8.08 -3.55 -11.57
N ALA A 54 -7.40 -2.41 -11.51
CA ALA A 54 -7.89 -1.16 -12.10
C ALA A 54 -8.09 -1.28 -13.62
N GLY A 55 -7.17 -1.97 -14.32
CA GLY A 55 -7.29 -2.26 -15.74
C GLY A 55 -8.51 -3.14 -16.06
N ALA A 56 -8.80 -4.13 -15.22
CA ALA A 56 -9.98 -4.98 -15.38
C ALA A 56 -11.29 -4.22 -15.13
N VAL A 57 -11.33 -3.32 -14.14
CA VAL A 57 -12.48 -2.42 -13.92
C VAL A 57 -12.67 -1.50 -15.12
N TRP A 58 -11.60 -0.85 -15.59
CA TRP A 58 -11.64 0.04 -16.75
C TRP A 58 -12.09 -0.69 -18.03
N PHE A 59 -11.63 -1.93 -18.25
CA PHE A 59 -12.04 -2.74 -19.39
C PHE A 59 -13.56 -3.00 -19.42
N ARG A 60 -14.23 -3.05 -18.25
CA ARG A 60 -15.68 -3.32 -18.17
C ARG A 60 -16.55 -2.09 -18.04
N THR A 61 -16.03 -0.99 -17.53
CA THR A 61 -16.81 0.23 -17.30
C THR A 61 -16.45 1.37 -18.24
N GLY A 62 -15.29 1.31 -18.90
CA GLY A 62 -14.73 2.42 -19.69
C GLY A 62 -14.29 3.63 -18.85
N HIS A 63 -14.51 3.63 -17.54
CA HIS A 63 -14.26 4.77 -16.67
C HIS A 63 -12.97 4.63 -15.88
N ARG A 64 -12.16 5.70 -15.89
CA ARG A 64 -10.97 5.87 -15.03
C ARG A 64 -11.23 6.77 -13.83
N ASP A 65 -12.30 7.56 -13.91
CA ASP A 65 -12.72 8.46 -12.86
C ASP A 65 -13.53 7.69 -11.82
N ILE A 66 -13.03 7.64 -10.58
CA ILE A 66 -13.66 6.92 -9.48
C ILE A 66 -15.00 7.53 -9.06
N GLU A 67 -15.25 8.81 -9.37
CA GLU A 67 -16.55 9.46 -9.12
C GLU A 67 -17.67 8.88 -9.99
N LYS A 68 -17.31 8.26 -11.13
CA LYS A 68 -18.26 7.61 -12.06
C LYS A 68 -18.46 6.13 -11.77
N LEU A 69 -17.69 5.56 -10.84
CA LEU A 69 -17.78 4.15 -10.46
C LEU A 69 -18.73 3.99 -9.27
N GLY A 70 -18.77 2.80 -8.66
CA GLY A 70 -19.64 2.48 -7.51
C GLY A 70 -20.28 1.11 -7.66
N GLY A 71 -20.45 0.38 -6.55
CA GLY A 71 -21.12 -0.92 -6.53
C GLY A 71 -20.44 -2.04 -7.32
N ILE A 72 -19.22 -1.82 -7.84
CA ILE A 72 -18.51 -2.77 -8.71
C ILE A 72 -18.21 -4.09 -7.98
N GLY A 73 -18.10 -4.06 -6.65
CA GLY A 73 -17.80 -5.23 -5.84
C GLY A 73 -18.82 -6.36 -6.00
N LYS A 74 -20.09 -6.04 -6.22
CA LYS A 74 -21.15 -7.03 -6.49
C LYS A 74 -21.08 -7.60 -7.91
N LYS A 75 -20.55 -6.83 -8.86
CA LYS A 75 -20.47 -7.19 -10.29
C LYS A 75 -19.21 -8.00 -10.60
N MET A 76 -18.12 -7.73 -9.89
CA MET A 76 -16.80 -8.33 -10.11
C MET A 76 -16.18 -8.77 -8.77
N PRO A 77 -16.80 -9.71 -8.02
CA PRO A 77 -16.45 -10.01 -6.63
C PRO A 77 -15.02 -10.50 -6.45
N LEU A 78 -14.51 -11.32 -7.37
CA LEU A 78 -13.14 -11.83 -7.31
C LEU A 78 -12.10 -10.71 -7.48
N ILE A 79 -12.33 -9.79 -8.43
CA ILE A 79 -11.46 -8.63 -8.63
C ILE A 79 -11.59 -7.66 -7.45
N SER A 80 -12.79 -7.48 -6.90
CA SER A 80 -13.01 -6.68 -5.70
C SER A 80 -12.20 -7.20 -4.52
N LEU A 81 -12.25 -8.50 -4.25
CA LEU A 81 -11.49 -9.13 -3.17
C LEU A 81 -9.98 -9.02 -3.40
N ALA A 82 -9.51 -9.29 -4.62
CA ALA A 82 -8.09 -9.18 -4.94
C ALA A 82 -7.59 -7.72 -4.85
N MET A 83 -8.39 -6.74 -5.28
CA MET A 83 -8.12 -5.32 -5.09
C MET A 83 -8.12 -4.91 -3.63
N LEU A 84 -9.03 -5.45 -2.81
CA LEU A 84 -9.03 -5.23 -1.37
C LEU A 84 -7.71 -5.70 -0.75
N VAL A 85 -7.28 -6.92 -1.08
CA VAL A 85 -5.99 -7.48 -0.64
C VAL A 85 -4.83 -6.58 -1.09
N GLY A 86 -4.81 -6.16 -2.36
CA GLY A 86 -3.79 -5.24 -2.86
C GLY A 86 -3.76 -3.88 -2.15
N LEU A 87 -4.91 -3.31 -1.83
CA LEU A 87 -5.01 -2.04 -1.10
C LEU A 87 -4.62 -2.18 0.37
N MET A 88 -5.03 -3.27 1.03
CA MET A 88 -4.61 -3.59 2.40
C MET A 88 -3.10 -3.83 2.48
N ALA A 89 -2.53 -4.50 1.48
CA ALA A 89 -1.09 -4.72 1.37
C ALA A 89 -0.35 -3.40 1.20
N MET A 90 -0.84 -2.52 0.32
CA MET A 90 -0.28 -1.18 0.12
C MET A 90 -0.37 -0.32 1.39
N ALA A 91 -1.43 -0.46 2.19
CA ALA A 91 -1.61 0.25 3.45
C ALA A 91 -0.94 -0.44 4.66
N ALA A 92 -0.04 -1.40 4.40
CA ALA A 92 0.73 -2.13 5.39
C ALA A 92 -0.11 -2.76 6.52
N LEU A 93 -1.29 -3.28 6.19
CA LEU A 93 -2.12 -3.99 7.17
C LEU A 93 -1.65 -5.44 7.34
N PRO A 94 -1.49 -5.94 8.57
CA PRO A 94 -1.27 -7.36 8.80
C PRO A 94 -2.47 -8.18 8.30
N PRO A 95 -2.28 -9.40 7.79
CA PRO A 95 -1.03 -10.18 7.70
C PRO A 95 -0.30 -10.05 6.34
N LEU A 96 -0.48 -8.95 5.61
CA LEU A 96 -0.02 -8.84 4.22
C LEU A 96 1.45 -8.42 4.10
N ASN A 97 2.00 -8.56 2.89
CA ASN A 97 3.41 -8.32 2.62
C ASN A 97 3.88 -6.87 2.86
N GLY A 98 3.05 -5.85 2.65
CA GLY A 98 3.45 -4.47 2.96
C GLY A 98 3.77 -4.26 4.44
N PHE A 99 2.99 -4.87 5.35
CA PHE A 99 3.28 -4.84 6.79
C PHE A 99 4.63 -5.48 7.10
N ALA A 100 4.93 -6.60 6.45
CA ALA A 100 6.17 -7.33 6.63
C ALA A 100 7.42 -6.49 6.32
N GLY A 101 7.40 -5.75 5.22
CA GLY A 101 8.50 -4.86 4.81
C GLY A 101 8.65 -3.66 5.73
N GLU A 102 7.55 -2.95 5.97
CA GLU A 102 7.55 -1.77 6.83
C GLU A 102 7.94 -2.08 8.27
N TRP A 103 7.53 -3.24 8.81
CA TRP A 103 7.90 -3.65 10.16
C TRP A 103 9.42 -3.78 10.34
N VAL A 104 10.14 -4.27 9.33
CA VAL A 104 11.61 -4.35 9.37
C VAL A 104 12.23 -2.95 9.31
N ILE A 105 11.64 -2.04 8.53
CA ILE A 105 12.05 -0.63 8.50
C ILE A 105 11.83 0.05 9.87
N TYR A 106 10.68 -0.19 10.51
CA TYR A 106 10.42 0.27 11.88
C TYR A 106 11.47 -0.24 12.88
N GLN A 107 11.84 -1.52 12.81
CA GLN A 107 12.89 -2.07 13.66
C GLN A 107 14.22 -1.34 13.47
N SER A 108 14.56 -0.94 12.23
CA SER A 108 15.76 -0.15 11.96
C SER A 108 15.72 1.21 12.68
N PHE A 109 14.56 1.87 12.70
CA PHE A 109 14.38 3.15 13.40
C PHE A 109 14.41 3.01 14.91
N PHE A 110 13.81 1.96 15.46
CA PHE A 110 13.89 1.68 16.89
C PHE A 110 15.32 1.38 17.32
N LYS A 111 16.09 0.61 16.53
CA LYS A 111 17.51 0.38 16.79
C LYS A 111 18.34 1.65 16.70
N MET A 112 18.05 2.52 15.73
CA MET A 112 18.68 3.83 15.63
C MET A 112 18.37 4.71 16.86
N SER A 113 17.14 4.64 17.37
CA SER A 113 16.71 5.39 18.55
C SER A 113 17.43 4.97 19.84
N THR A 114 17.85 3.71 19.95
CA THR A 114 18.58 3.18 21.11
C THR A 114 20.10 3.26 20.96
N GLY A 115 20.62 3.81 19.86
CA GLY A 115 22.06 3.93 19.60
C GLY A 115 22.77 4.97 20.47
N ASP A 116 24.09 5.01 20.39
CA ASP A 116 24.93 5.92 21.19
C ASP A 116 24.90 7.37 20.68
N LEU A 117 24.63 7.56 19.39
CA LEU A 117 24.59 8.88 18.76
C LEU A 117 23.31 9.63 19.10
N PHE A 118 23.46 10.83 19.69
CA PHE A 118 22.35 11.73 20.01
C PHE A 118 21.41 11.97 18.81
N ILE A 119 21.98 12.20 17.62
CA ILE A 119 21.22 12.42 16.38
C ILE A 119 20.34 11.20 16.06
N GLY A 120 20.83 9.98 16.28
CA GLY A 120 20.05 8.74 16.09
C GLY A 120 18.90 8.62 17.08
N ARG A 121 19.12 9.00 18.35
CA ARG A 121 18.08 9.04 19.40
C ARG A 121 16.94 10.00 19.07
N LEU A 122 17.23 11.10 18.37
CA LEU A 122 16.22 12.07 17.94
C LEU A 122 15.55 11.65 16.62
N LEU A 123 16.32 11.27 15.60
CA LEU A 123 15.80 10.96 14.28
C LEU A 123 15.03 9.64 14.22
N GLY A 124 15.43 8.62 14.98
CA GLY A 124 14.77 7.31 14.99
C GLY A 124 13.26 7.41 15.26
N PRO A 125 12.85 7.98 16.41
CA PRO A 125 11.43 8.18 16.71
C PRO A 125 10.72 9.09 15.71
N LEU A 126 11.38 10.16 15.25
CA LEU A 126 10.80 11.10 14.29
C LEU A 126 10.47 10.41 12.96
N LEU A 127 11.38 9.59 12.44
CA LEU A 127 11.14 8.80 11.23
C LEU A 127 10.05 7.74 11.43
N ALA A 128 10.01 7.09 12.59
CA ALA A 128 8.95 6.14 12.92
C ALA A 128 7.57 6.82 12.96
N VAL A 129 7.47 8.01 13.56
CA VAL A 129 6.23 8.81 13.57
C VAL A 129 5.86 9.26 12.15
N GLY A 130 6.82 9.71 11.36
CA GLY A 130 6.59 10.08 9.96
C GLY A 130 6.05 8.92 9.12
N LEU A 131 6.63 7.73 9.29
CA LEU A 131 6.15 6.50 8.66
C LEU A 131 4.73 6.14 9.15
N ALA A 132 4.43 6.32 10.45
CA ALA A 132 3.11 6.02 11.00
C ALA A 132 2.01 6.96 10.47
N ILE A 133 2.32 8.25 10.34
CA ILE A 133 1.42 9.23 9.71
C ILE A 133 1.18 8.87 8.24
N THR A 134 2.24 8.44 7.55
CA THR A 134 2.15 7.98 6.15
C THR A 134 1.21 6.77 6.06
N GLY A 135 1.37 5.77 6.92
CA GLY A 135 0.47 4.61 7.00
C GLY A 135 -0.99 4.99 7.29
N ALA A 136 -1.24 5.95 8.18
CA ALA A 136 -2.60 6.42 8.46
C ALA A 136 -3.27 7.05 7.23
N LEU A 137 -2.52 7.85 6.46
CA LEU A 137 -3.00 8.41 5.18
C LEU A 137 -3.19 7.31 4.13
N ALA A 138 -2.33 6.29 4.11
CA ALA A 138 -2.44 5.14 3.22
C ALA A 138 -3.74 4.35 3.46
N VAL A 139 -4.07 4.06 4.72
CA VAL A 139 -5.32 3.38 5.11
C VAL A 139 -6.55 4.19 4.70
N MET A 140 -6.51 5.50 4.90
CA MET A 140 -7.60 6.39 4.47
C MET A 140 -7.75 6.40 2.94
N CYS A 141 -6.65 6.43 2.19
CA CYS A 141 -6.71 6.32 0.74
C CYS A 141 -7.22 4.95 0.28
N MET A 142 -6.82 3.86 0.95
CA MET A 142 -7.41 2.53 0.74
C MET A 142 -8.93 2.59 0.94
N ALA A 143 -9.40 3.11 2.07
CA ALA A 143 -10.81 3.18 2.40
C ALA A 143 -11.59 4.00 1.37
N LYS A 144 -11.01 5.13 0.92
CA LYS A 144 -11.55 5.95 -0.16
C LYS A 144 -11.67 5.17 -1.47
N VAL A 145 -10.58 4.59 -1.95
CA VAL A 145 -10.54 3.90 -3.26
C VAL A 145 -11.47 2.69 -3.24
N TYR A 146 -11.40 1.88 -2.18
CA TYR A 146 -12.22 0.69 -2.06
C TYR A 146 -13.71 1.04 -1.88
N GLY A 147 -14.01 1.94 -0.94
CA GLY A 147 -15.37 2.32 -0.59
C GLY A 147 -16.11 3.02 -1.74
N VAL A 148 -15.45 3.94 -2.44
CA VAL A 148 -16.08 4.68 -3.53
C VAL A 148 -16.25 3.82 -4.78
N THR A 149 -15.29 2.95 -5.09
CA THR A 149 -15.29 2.16 -6.34
C THR A 149 -16.11 0.89 -6.23
N PHE A 150 -15.91 0.11 -5.16
CA PHE A 150 -16.44 -1.26 -5.06
C PHE A 150 -17.70 -1.36 -4.19
N LEU A 151 -17.86 -0.47 -3.20
CA LEU A 151 -19.03 -0.42 -2.34
C LEU A 151 -20.07 0.59 -2.85
N GLY A 152 -21.20 0.68 -2.16
CA GLY A 152 -22.29 1.60 -2.48
C GLY A 152 -23.12 1.19 -3.71
N ALA A 153 -23.90 2.14 -4.22
CA ALA A 153 -24.71 2.00 -5.42
C ALA A 153 -23.88 2.40 -6.68
N PRO A 154 -24.16 1.79 -7.85
CA PRO A 154 -23.55 2.22 -9.10
C PRO A 154 -24.01 3.64 -9.45
N ARG A 155 -23.07 4.50 -9.85
CA ARG A 155 -23.33 5.91 -10.19
C ARG A 155 -23.51 6.16 -11.69
N THR A 156 -23.22 5.16 -12.52
CA THR A 156 -23.34 5.22 -13.98
C THR A 156 -23.98 3.93 -14.50
N LYS A 157 -24.61 4.01 -15.69
CA LYS A 157 -25.21 2.85 -16.35
C LYS A 157 -24.15 1.79 -16.69
N GLU A 158 -22.95 2.24 -17.00
CA GLU A 158 -21.79 1.41 -17.31
C GLU A 158 -21.32 0.64 -16.07
N ALA A 159 -21.28 1.28 -14.90
CA ALA A 159 -20.98 0.60 -13.64
C ALA A 159 -22.10 -0.37 -13.23
N GLU A 160 -23.37 -0.02 -13.48
CA GLU A 160 -24.52 -0.87 -13.20
C GLU A 160 -24.56 -2.11 -14.10
N ASN A 161 -24.24 -1.96 -15.38
CA ASN A 161 -24.22 -3.05 -16.37
C ASN A 161 -22.85 -3.74 -16.46
N ALA A 162 -21.90 -3.38 -15.60
CA ALA A 162 -20.62 -4.05 -15.52
C ALA A 162 -20.81 -5.54 -15.23
N THR A 163 -19.95 -6.34 -15.84
CA THR A 163 -20.03 -7.81 -15.80
C THR A 163 -18.62 -8.37 -15.54
N CYS A 164 -18.51 -9.64 -15.16
CA CYS A 164 -17.23 -10.26 -14.77
C CYS A 164 -16.17 -10.19 -15.87
N ALA A 165 -15.00 -9.60 -15.59
CA ALA A 165 -13.87 -9.51 -16.52
C ALA A 165 -13.46 -10.88 -17.12
N PRO A 166 -12.81 -10.89 -18.31
CA PRO A 166 -12.30 -12.13 -18.89
C PRO A 166 -11.44 -12.91 -17.91
N TRP A 167 -11.53 -14.24 -17.96
CA TRP A 167 -10.91 -15.12 -16.96
C TRP A 167 -9.41 -14.89 -16.78
N LEU A 168 -8.65 -14.71 -17.87
CA LEU A 168 -7.21 -14.45 -17.79
C LEU A 168 -6.87 -13.14 -17.05
N MET A 169 -7.69 -12.10 -17.21
CA MET A 169 -7.51 -10.85 -16.47
C MET A 169 -7.84 -11.05 -14.99
N THR A 170 -8.91 -11.78 -14.68
CA THR A 170 -9.28 -12.09 -13.29
C THR A 170 -8.19 -12.95 -12.62
N LEU A 171 -7.69 -13.97 -13.30
CA LEU A 171 -6.66 -14.87 -12.80
C LEU A 171 -5.36 -14.11 -12.48
N SER A 172 -4.92 -13.21 -13.37
CA SER A 172 -3.68 -12.45 -13.12
C SER A 172 -3.79 -11.53 -11.90
N VAL A 173 -4.94 -10.89 -11.69
CA VAL A 173 -5.19 -10.06 -10.50
C VAL A 173 -5.23 -10.90 -9.23
N ILE A 174 -5.94 -12.04 -9.24
CA ILE A 174 -6.02 -12.95 -8.09
C ILE A 174 -4.64 -13.51 -7.75
N LEU A 175 -3.89 -13.99 -8.75
CA LEU A 175 -2.57 -14.58 -8.54
C LEU A 175 -1.62 -13.57 -7.89
N ALA A 176 -1.61 -12.33 -8.38
CA ALA A 176 -0.81 -11.26 -7.79
C ALA A 176 -1.25 -10.95 -6.33
N ALA A 177 -2.56 -10.92 -6.05
CA ALA A 177 -3.07 -10.74 -4.69
C ALA A 177 -2.71 -11.91 -3.75
N VAL A 178 -2.74 -13.14 -4.24
CA VAL A 178 -2.31 -14.33 -3.49
C VAL A 178 -0.83 -14.22 -3.15
N PHE A 179 0.02 -13.77 -4.07
CA PHE A 179 1.43 -13.52 -3.75
C PHE A 179 1.63 -12.43 -2.69
N CYS A 180 0.78 -11.39 -2.65
CA CYS A 180 0.82 -10.41 -1.56
C CYS A 180 0.47 -11.03 -0.20
N LEU A 181 -0.50 -11.94 -0.15
CA LEU A 181 -0.88 -12.64 1.07
C LEU A 181 0.19 -13.64 1.52
N VAL A 182 0.65 -14.49 0.61
CA VAL A 182 1.71 -15.48 0.86
C VAL A 182 3.00 -14.77 1.27
N GLY A 183 3.41 -13.70 0.59
CA GLY A 183 4.58 -12.93 0.97
C GLY A 183 4.46 -12.28 2.37
N GLY A 184 3.25 -11.99 2.84
CA GLY A 184 3.04 -11.48 4.19
C GLY A 184 3.15 -12.56 5.26
N ILE A 185 2.45 -13.68 5.06
CA ILE A 185 2.44 -14.80 6.00
C ILE A 185 3.80 -15.51 6.03
N ALA A 186 4.39 -15.73 4.85
CA ALA A 186 5.64 -16.45 4.69
C ALA A 186 6.90 -15.59 4.93
N ALA A 187 6.74 -14.32 5.30
CA ALA A 187 7.86 -13.40 5.52
C ALA A 187 8.93 -13.92 6.51
N PRO A 188 8.62 -14.65 7.61
CA PRO A 188 9.66 -15.22 8.46
C PRO A 188 10.62 -16.18 7.75
N TRP A 189 10.17 -16.84 6.68
CA TRP A 189 11.00 -17.72 5.85
C TRP A 189 11.63 -16.99 4.65
N LEU A 190 11.00 -15.93 4.15
CA LEU A 190 11.50 -15.15 3.01
C LEU A 190 12.56 -14.12 3.42
N LEU A 191 12.42 -13.46 4.57
CA LEU A 191 13.35 -12.44 5.05
C LEU A 191 14.80 -12.98 5.21
N PRO A 192 15.04 -14.19 5.75
CA PRO A 192 16.38 -14.77 5.79
C PRO A 192 17.01 -14.99 4.42
N LEU A 193 16.22 -15.31 3.37
CA LEU A 193 16.73 -15.48 2.01
C LEU A 193 17.27 -14.15 1.45
N VAL A 194 16.56 -13.05 1.72
CA VAL A 194 17.03 -11.70 1.38
C VAL A 194 18.30 -11.34 2.17
N SER A 195 18.36 -11.74 3.44
CA SER A 195 19.54 -11.52 4.29
C SER A 195 20.77 -12.29 3.80
N GLY A 196 20.59 -13.51 3.29
CA GLY A 196 21.67 -14.38 2.82
C GLY A 196 22.35 -13.85 1.55
N ALA A 197 21.70 -12.96 0.82
CA ALA A 197 22.31 -12.24 -0.29
C ALA A 197 23.27 -11.11 0.17
N PHE A 198 23.27 -10.77 1.46
CA PHE A 198 24.10 -9.71 2.03
C PHE A 198 25.25 -10.30 2.88
N PRO A 199 26.51 -9.83 2.71
CA PRO A 199 27.68 -10.44 3.33
C PRO A 199 27.77 -10.22 4.85
N VAL A 200 27.01 -9.27 5.41
CA VAL A 200 26.98 -9.02 6.86
C VAL A 200 25.79 -9.74 7.46
N GLN A 201 26.05 -10.61 8.44
CA GLN A 201 25.01 -11.30 9.18
C GLN A 201 24.77 -10.60 10.52
N ALA A 202 23.50 -10.39 10.87
CA ALA A 202 23.09 -9.92 12.18
C ALA A 202 21.86 -10.71 12.62
N GLN A 203 21.68 -10.91 13.92
CA GLN A 203 20.45 -11.50 14.44
C GLN A 203 19.28 -10.56 14.20
N VAL A 204 18.40 -10.95 13.26
CA VAL A 204 17.12 -10.31 13.03
C VAL A 204 16.09 -11.02 13.89
N SER A 205 15.97 -10.58 15.15
CA SER A 205 14.95 -11.11 16.07
C SER A 205 13.65 -10.35 15.84
N SER A 206 12.72 -10.90 15.05
CA SER A 206 11.37 -10.32 14.99
C SER A 206 10.60 -10.71 16.25
N VAL A 207 10.29 -9.74 17.11
CA VAL A 207 9.41 -9.95 18.29
C VAL A 207 7.99 -10.35 17.86
N VAL A 208 7.65 -10.11 16.59
CA VAL A 208 6.32 -10.30 16.03
C VAL A 208 6.29 -11.48 15.06
N SER A 209 5.48 -12.51 15.37
CA SER A 209 5.23 -13.64 14.48
C SER A 209 4.07 -13.33 13.52
N GLN A 210 4.38 -13.19 12.23
CA GLN A 210 3.40 -12.85 11.20
C GLN A 210 2.35 -13.95 10.96
N PRO A 211 2.71 -15.26 10.97
CA PRO A 211 1.72 -16.33 10.95
C PRO A 211 0.77 -16.29 12.15
N MET A 212 1.30 -15.98 13.34
CA MET A 212 0.47 -15.86 14.54
C MET A 212 -0.51 -14.69 14.43
N ILE A 213 -0.05 -13.52 13.94
CA ILE A 213 -0.95 -12.40 13.67
C ILE A 213 -2.04 -12.79 12.68
N ALA A 214 -1.69 -13.50 11.60
CA ALA A 214 -2.68 -13.95 10.63
C ALA A 214 -3.75 -14.83 11.29
N LEU A 215 -3.34 -15.80 12.12
CA LEU A 215 -4.26 -16.65 12.87
C LEU A 215 -5.15 -15.85 13.82
N LEU A 216 -4.57 -14.89 14.57
CA LEU A 216 -5.33 -14.03 15.50
C LEU A 216 -6.33 -13.14 14.77
N LEU A 217 -5.95 -12.53 13.64
CA LEU A 217 -6.84 -11.70 12.83
C LEU A 217 -7.94 -12.48 12.14
N ILE A 218 -7.73 -13.77 11.85
CA ILE A 218 -8.75 -14.69 11.36
C ILE A 218 -9.67 -15.13 12.50
N ALA A 219 -9.11 -15.46 13.68
CA ALA A 219 -9.86 -15.86 14.85
C ALA A 219 -10.75 -14.74 15.41
N CYS A 220 -10.29 -13.49 15.37
CA CYS A 220 -10.97 -12.31 15.91
C CYS A 220 -12.41 -12.12 15.35
N PRO A 221 -12.67 -12.19 14.03
CA PRO A 221 -14.04 -12.17 13.48
C PRO A 221 -14.71 -13.55 13.48
N LEU A 222 -13.96 -14.66 13.36
CA LEU A 222 -14.55 -16.00 13.35
C LEU A 222 -15.19 -16.36 14.68
N LEU A 223 -14.55 -16.04 15.81
CA LEU A 223 -15.08 -16.34 17.14
C LEU A 223 -16.46 -15.70 17.38
N PRO A 224 -16.67 -14.38 17.25
CA PRO A 224 -17.98 -13.78 17.40
C PRO A 224 -18.97 -14.25 16.33
N PHE A 225 -18.52 -14.64 15.14
CA PHE A 225 -19.38 -15.23 14.12
C PHE A 225 -19.86 -16.64 14.50
N LEU A 226 -18.98 -17.48 15.04
CA LEU A 226 -19.33 -18.78 15.58
C LEU A 226 -20.24 -18.65 16.79
N LEU A 227 -19.92 -17.76 17.74
CA LEU A 227 -20.80 -17.43 18.87
C LEU A 227 -22.17 -16.95 18.37
N MET A 228 -22.21 -16.11 17.34
CA MET A 228 -23.49 -15.71 16.73
C MET A 228 -24.27 -16.91 16.20
N ILE A 229 -23.62 -17.88 15.55
CA ILE A 229 -24.28 -19.09 15.03
C ILE A 229 -24.81 -19.97 16.17
N PHE A 230 -24.01 -20.19 17.23
CA PHE A 230 -24.39 -21.07 18.35
C PHE A 230 -25.40 -20.43 19.31
N PHE A 231 -25.37 -19.10 19.47
CA PHE A 231 -26.28 -18.33 20.35
C PHE A 231 -27.32 -17.55 19.54
N LYS A 232 -27.74 -18.08 18.39
CA LYS A 232 -28.83 -17.52 17.57
C LYS A 232 -30.17 -17.68 18.32
N GLY A 233 -30.50 -16.70 19.17
CA GLY A 233 -31.88 -16.49 19.64
C GLY A 233 -32.80 -16.00 18.52
N ASP A 234 -33.91 -15.34 18.86
CA ASP A 234 -34.92 -14.81 17.92
C ASP A 234 -34.43 -13.56 17.17
N ARG A 235 -33.37 -13.69 16.37
CA ARG A 235 -32.87 -12.60 15.52
C ARG A 235 -33.72 -12.45 14.26
N LEU A 236 -33.93 -11.20 13.87
CA LEU A 236 -34.57 -10.85 12.60
C LEU A 236 -33.81 -11.45 11.41
N ALA A 237 -34.55 -11.80 10.36
CA ALA A 237 -33.97 -12.29 9.12
C ALA A 237 -33.00 -11.28 8.51
N ALA A 238 -31.90 -11.78 7.94
CA ALA A 238 -30.90 -10.93 7.28
C ALA A 238 -31.53 -10.21 6.08
N ARG A 239 -31.53 -8.87 6.12
CA ARG A 239 -32.06 -8.05 5.03
C ARG A 239 -30.97 -7.82 3.98
N SER A 240 -31.09 -8.52 2.85
CA SER A 240 -30.18 -8.36 1.71
C SER A 240 -30.72 -7.45 0.60
N ARG A 241 -32.00 -7.06 0.69
CA ARG A 241 -32.73 -6.26 -0.31
C ARG A 241 -33.65 -5.24 0.38
N GLY A 242 -33.90 -4.12 -0.30
CA GLY A 242 -34.76 -3.04 0.18
C GLY A 242 -34.03 -1.70 0.23
N ALA A 243 -34.75 -0.66 0.67
CA ALA A 243 -34.18 0.68 0.83
C ALA A 243 -33.11 0.69 1.93
N ALA A 244 -32.01 1.39 1.67
CA ALA A 244 -31.04 1.73 2.70
C ALA A 244 -31.69 2.64 3.74
N TRP A 245 -31.13 2.71 4.95
CA TRP A 245 -31.58 3.68 5.92
C TRP A 245 -31.13 5.08 5.50
N VAL A 246 -32.09 5.95 5.24
CA VAL A 246 -31.90 7.35 4.82
C VAL A 246 -32.73 8.27 5.71
N CYS A 247 -32.66 8.07 7.03
CA CYS A 247 -33.37 8.88 8.03
C CYS A 247 -34.90 9.00 7.82
N GLY A 248 -35.53 8.04 7.13
CA GLY A 248 -36.98 8.07 6.84
C GLY A 248 -37.36 8.62 5.46
N TYR A 249 -36.39 8.98 4.60
CA TYR A 249 -36.61 9.38 3.21
C TYR A 249 -36.48 8.20 2.24
N ASP A 250 -36.84 8.41 0.97
CA ASP A 250 -36.47 7.50 -0.12
C ASP A 250 -35.02 7.74 -0.56
N HIS A 251 -34.39 6.70 -1.10
CA HIS A 251 -33.00 6.78 -1.53
C HIS A 251 -32.88 7.55 -2.85
N GLU A 252 -32.10 8.64 -2.84
CA GLU A 252 -31.74 9.38 -4.05
C GLU A 252 -30.33 9.03 -4.53
N GLN A 253 -30.11 9.11 -5.84
CA GLN A 253 -28.80 8.88 -6.48
C GLN A 253 -27.72 9.87 -6.00
N SER A 254 -28.12 11.04 -5.50
CA SER A 254 -27.25 12.08 -4.93
C SER A 254 -26.67 11.69 -3.56
N MET A 255 -27.28 10.75 -2.84
CA MET A 255 -26.92 10.39 -1.46
C MET A 255 -25.70 9.45 -1.37
N VAL A 256 -25.12 9.07 -2.51
CA VAL A 256 -23.96 8.17 -2.53
C VAL A 256 -22.67 8.97 -2.26
N VAL A 257 -21.89 8.55 -1.27
CA VAL A 257 -20.62 9.20 -0.87
C VAL A 257 -19.68 9.33 -2.07
N THR A 258 -19.22 10.54 -2.38
CA THR A 258 -18.25 10.82 -3.45
C THR A 258 -16.82 10.71 -2.96
N ALA A 259 -15.88 10.51 -3.88
CA ALA A 259 -14.46 10.48 -3.54
C ALA A 259 -13.94 11.84 -3.07
N HIS A 260 -14.50 12.93 -3.60
CA HIS A 260 -14.24 14.29 -3.14
C HIS A 260 -14.76 14.48 -1.71
N GLY A 261 -16.02 14.14 -1.45
CA GLY A 261 -16.64 14.26 -0.12
C GLY A 261 -15.87 13.49 0.95
N PHE A 262 -15.45 12.25 0.64
CA PHE A 262 -14.65 11.43 1.54
C PHE A 262 -13.31 12.08 1.93
N ALA A 263 -12.65 12.77 0.99
CA ALA A 263 -11.33 13.38 1.21
C ALA A 263 -11.39 14.81 1.78
N MET A 264 -12.57 15.42 1.85
CA MET A 264 -12.73 16.83 2.22
C MET A 264 -12.24 17.15 3.65
N PRO A 265 -12.58 16.36 4.69
CA PRO A 265 -12.12 16.66 6.06
C PRO A 265 -10.59 16.72 6.16
N VAL A 266 -9.92 15.87 5.39
CA VAL A 266 -8.46 15.76 5.40
C VAL A 266 -7.83 16.89 4.60
N LYS A 267 -8.43 17.26 3.47
CA LYS A 267 -8.03 18.45 2.72
C LYS A 267 -8.13 19.71 3.57
N GLU A 268 -9.15 19.82 4.42
CA GLU A 268 -9.33 20.94 5.35
C GLU A 268 -8.30 20.92 6.47
N ALA A 269 -8.10 19.77 7.13
CA ALA A 269 -7.07 19.62 8.17
C ALA A 269 -5.66 19.97 7.66
N PHE A 270 -5.34 19.61 6.41
CA PHE A 270 -4.05 19.89 5.78
C PHE A 270 -4.04 21.18 4.95
N ALA A 271 -5.09 22.01 4.99
CA ALA A 271 -5.18 23.23 4.19
C ALA A 271 -3.99 24.20 4.39
N PRO A 272 -3.45 24.42 5.60
CA PRO A 272 -2.26 25.26 5.80
C PRO A 272 -1.02 24.73 5.05
N LEU A 273 -0.78 23.42 5.11
CA LEU A 273 0.32 22.75 4.40
C LEU A 273 0.13 22.80 2.88
N LEU A 274 -1.11 22.59 2.40
CA LEU A 274 -1.42 22.66 0.98
C LEU A 274 -1.28 24.09 0.41
N LYS A 275 -1.55 25.13 1.21
CA LYS A 275 -1.30 26.52 0.82
C LYS A 275 0.19 26.79 0.62
N LEU A 276 1.05 26.18 1.44
CA LEU A 276 2.51 26.29 1.35
C LEU A 276 3.05 25.87 -0.04
N ARG A 277 2.39 24.92 -0.72
CA ARG A 277 2.74 24.48 -2.09
C ARG A 277 2.78 25.64 -3.10
N HIS A 278 1.92 26.64 -2.95
CA HIS A 278 1.88 27.78 -3.87
C HIS A 278 3.11 28.69 -3.67
N TRP A 279 3.61 28.75 -2.43
CA TRP A 279 4.78 29.54 -2.05
C TRP A 279 6.08 28.81 -2.38
N LEU A 280 6.16 27.52 -2.05
CA LEU A 280 7.31 26.65 -2.28
C LEU A 280 7.32 26.03 -3.69
N ASN A 281 6.61 26.61 -4.65
CA ASN A 281 6.57 26.07 -6.01
C ASN A 281 7.93 26.31 -6.69
N PRO A 282 8.76 25.28 -6.92
CA PRO A 282 10.12 25.45 -7.44
C PRO A 282 10.11 25.96 -8.89
N VAL A 283 8.97 25.88 -9.59
CA VAL A 283 8.78 26.44 -10.94
C VAL A 283 9.00 27.94 -10.98
N ARG A 284 8.75 28.66 -9.87
CA ARG A 284 9.07 30.08 -9.77
C ARG A 284 10.57 30.36 -9.67
N LEU A 285 11.34 29.41 -9.13
CA LEU A 285 12.78 29.53 -8.90
C LEU A 285 13.61 28.99 -10.07
N VAL A 286 13.08 28.02 -10.82
CA VAL A 286 13.73 27.44 -12.00
C VAL A 286 12.78 27.49 -13.21
N PRO A 287 12.85 28.56 -14.02
CA PRO A 287 12.11 28.65 -15.27
C PRO A 287 12.46 27.45 -16.16
N GLY A 288 11.47 26.64 -16.53
CA GLY A 288 11.67 25.44 -17.36
C GLY A 288 11.73 24.10 -16.61
N TRP A 289 11.58 24.06 -15.27
CA TRP A 289 11.49 22.80 -14.52
C TRP A 289 10.30 21.91 -14.97
N GLN A 290 9.23 22.52 -15.44
CA GLN A 290 8.07 21.84 -16.03
C GLN A 290 8.13 21.71 -17.56
N SER A 291 9.26 22.05 -18.18
CA SER A 291 9.41 21.86 -19.62
C SER A 291 9.33 20.38 -19.97
N ALA A 292 8.70 20.07 -21.10
CA ALA A 292 8.54 18.69 -21.59
C ALA A 292 9.89 17.97 -21.86
N SER A 293 11.00 18.71 -21.87
CA SER A 293 12.37 18.19 -22.03
C SER A 293 12.96 17.62 -20.74
N ALA A 294 12.52 18.06 -19.55
CA ALA A 294 13.05 17.52 -18.29
C ALA A 294 12.76 16.02 -18.10
N PRO A 295 11.55 15.50 -18.40
CA PRO A 295 11.31 14.05 -18.41
C PRO A 295 12.14 13.29 -19.45
N ALA A 296 12.43 13.90 -20.61
CA ALA A 296 13.24 13.27 -21.66
C ALA A 296 14.71 13.16 -21.21
N LEU A 297 15.24 14.21 -20.58
CA LEU A 297 16.59 14.24 -20.02
C LEU A 297 16.74 13.23 -18.87
N LEU A 298 15.79 13.17 -17.95
CA LEU A 298 15.78 12.19 -16.86
C LEU A 298 15.68 10.74 -17.38
N ARG A 299 14.88 10.50 -18.43
CA ARG A 299 14.84 9.18 -19.10
C ARG A 299 16.18 8.84 -19.75
N GLY A 300 16.84 9.80 -20.38
CA GLY A 300 18.17 9.62 -20.96
C GLY A 300 19.21 9.26 -19.90
N ILE A 301 19.24 9.97 -18.78
CA ILE A 301 20.12 9.68 -17.65
C ILE A 301 19.84 8.30 -17.08
N ALA A 302 18.57 7.93 -16.86
CA ALA A 302 18.21 6.61 -16.36
C ALA A 302 18.63 5.48 -17.32
N LEU A 303 18.54 5.69 -18.64
CA LEU A 303 19.00 4.74 -19.66
C LEU A 303 20.52 4.56 -19.64
N VAL A 304 21.25 5.66 -19.49
CA VAL A 304 22.71 5.65 -19.34
C VAL A 304 23.12 4.93 -18.06
N GLU A 305 22.46 5.22 -16.94
CA GLU A 305 22.72 4.57 -15.66
C GLU A 305 22.42 3.05 -15.73
N LEU A 306 21.32 2.66 -16.37
CA LEU A 306 20.98 1.26 -16.59
C LEU A 306 21.98 0.55 -17.51
N ALA A 307 22.44 1.22 -18.58
CA ALA A 307 23.48 0.68 -19.46
C ALA A 307 24.81 0.51 -18.71
N VAL A 308 25.21 1.49 -17.88
CA VAL A 308 26.39 1.41 -17.04
C VAL A 308 26.28 0.26 -16.03
N LEU A 309 25.13 0.10 -15.38
CA LEU A 309 24.87 -1.01 -14.47
C LEU A 309 24.96 -2.37 -15.18
N VAL A 310 24.38 -2.49 -16.37
CA VAL A 310 24.47 -3.71 -17.19
C VAL A 310 25.92 -4.01 -17.58
N VAL A 311 26.70 -3.01 -18.00
CA VAL A 311 28.13 -3.17 -18.31
C VAL A 311 28.93 -3.57 -17.07
N ILE A 312 28.63 -3.01 -15.90
CA ILE A 312 29.29 -3.38 -14.64
C ILE A 312 28.94 -4.83 -14.25
N VAL A 313 27.69 -5.24 -14.41
CA VAL A 313 27.24 -6.61 -14.12
C VAL A 313 27.89 -7.61 -15.08
N ILE A 314 27.97 -7.29 -16.38
CA ILE A 314 28.63 -8.13 -17.38
C ILE A 314 30.14 -8.21 -17.12
N SER A 315 30.77 -7.07 -16.79
CA SER A 315 32.23 -7.03 -16.57
C SER A 315 32.68 -7.63 -15.23
N ARG A 316 31.79 -7.74 -14.24
CA ARG A 316 32.04 -8.48 -12.98
C ARG A 316 31.58 -9.95 -13.04
N GLY A 317 30.96 -10.35 -14.15
CA GLY A 317 30.47 -11.70 -14.41
C GLY A 317 31.38 -12.52 -15.33
N ALA A 318 32.68 -12.21 -15.38
CA ALA A 318 33.75 -13.02 -15.96
C ALA A 318 34.88 -13.20 -14.95
#